data_AF-A0A4Y4AQN5-F1
#
_entry.id   AF-A0A4Y4AQN5-F1
#
_cell.length_a   1.000
_cell.length_b   1.000
_cell.length_c   1.000
_cell.angle_alpha   90.00
_cell.angle_beta   90.00
_cell.angle_gamma   90.00
#
_symmetry.space_group_name_H-M   'P 1'
#
loop_
_entity.id
_entity.type
_entity.pdbx_description
1 polymer ?
#
loop_
_entity_poly.entity_id
_entity_poly.type
_entity_poly.pdbx_seq_one_letter_code
_entity_poly.pdbx_strand_id
1 'polypeptide(L)' 'MKRLKEILLIKDATIHKRQYDKEWFFKLDDVAFYLKEDLSEVEFIYLPIIIDGEEEFVKCCSFEDILRGRKELE' A
#
# COMPACT_ATOMS: atom_id res chain seq x y z
N MET A 1 17.02 4.04 -9.65
CA MET A 1 16.12 3.24 -8.79
C MET A 1 15.80 4.02 -7.52
N LYS A 2 14.52 4.40 -7.31
CA LYS A 2 14.09 5.00 -6.03
C LYS A 2 14.02 3.86 -5.00
N ARG A 3 14.85 3.90 -3.96
CA ARG A 3 14.68 3.02 -2.80
C ARG A 3 13.34 3.35 -2.17
N LEU A 4 12.33 2.51 -2.41
CA LEU A 4 11.07 2.61 -1.69
C LEU A 4 11.38 2.29 -0.23
N LYS A 5 10.98 3.18 0.66
CA LYS A 5 11.11 2.98 2.10
C LYS A 5 9.72 3.06 2.69
N GLU A 6 9.38 2.11 3.54
CA GLU A 6 8.09 2.08 4.25
C GLU A 6 7.79 3.43 4.91
N ILE A 7 8.80 4.05 5.53
CA ILE A 7 8.66 5.36 6.17
C ILE A 7 8.18 6.48 5.23
N LEU A 8 8.41 6.37 3.92
CA LEU A 8 7.91 7.35 2.94
C LEU A 8 6.41 7.17 2.73
N LEU A 9 5.95 5.92 2.61
CA LEU A 9 4.53 5.59 2.49
C LEU A 9 3.77 5.96 3.77
N ILE A 10 4.37 5.72 4.93
CA ILE A 10 3.80 6.10 6.23
C ILE A 10 3.73 7.62 6.38
N LYS A 11 4.77 8.35 5.96
CA LYS A 11 4.76 9.82 6.05
C LYS A 11 3.83 10.48 5.05
N ASP A 12 3.47 9.80 3.98
CA ASP A 12 2.58 10.35 2.97
C ASP A 12 1.14 10.40 3.48
N ALA A 13 0.54 11.58 3.43
CA ALA A 13 -0.84 11.80 3.88
C ALA A 13 -1.89 11.40 2.83
N THR A 14 -1.47 11.23 1.57
CA THR A 14 -2.38 10.83 0.48
C THR A 14 -2.62 9.33 0.43
N ILE A 15 -1.80 8.55 1.15
CA ILE A 15 -1.88 7.10 1.22
C ILE A 15 -2.67 6.68 2.47
N HIS A 16 -3.84 6.11 2.23
CA HIS A 16 -4.62 5.45 3.27
C HIS A 16 -3.87 4.23 3.76
N LYS A 17 -3.69 4.17 5.07
CA LYS A 17 -2.94 3.13 5.74
C LYS A 17 -3.59 2.78 7.05
N ARG A 18 -3.53 1.51 7.41
CA ARG A 18 -4.02 0.97 8.67
C ARG A 18 -2.94 0.14 9.31
N GLN A 19 -2.64 0.39 10.58
CA GLN A 19 -1.77 -0.48 11.35
C GLN A 19 -2.60 -1.64 11.90
N TYR A 20 -2.13 -2.86 11.67
CA TYR A 20 -2.75 -4.06 12.23
C TYR A 20 -1.67 -4.88 12.94
N ASP A 21 -1.88 -5.14 14.23
CA ASP A 21 -0.90 -5.74 15.16
C ASP A 21 0.43 -4.97 15.21
N LYS A 22 1.36 -5.27 14.29
CA LYS A 22 2.67 -4.62 14.14
C LYS A 22 3.01 -4.23 12.71
N GLU A 23 2.15 -4.56 11.75
CA GLU A 23 2.36 -4.33 10.33
C GLU A 23 1.49 -3.17 9.82
N TRP A 24 2.03 -2.43 8.85
CA TRP A 24 1.30 -1.38 8.17
C TRP A 24 0.75 -1.90 6.85
N PHE A 25 -0.56 -1.77 6.70
CA PHE A 25 -1.27 -2.08 5.47
C PHE A 25 -1.58 -0.78 4.76
N PHE A 26 -1.23 -0.71 3.48
CA PHE A 26 -1.44 0.47 2.64
C PHE A 26 -2.46 0.14 1.57
N LYS A 27 -3.36 1.09 1.27
CA LYS A 27 -4.32 0.95 0.19
C LYS A 27 -3.60 0.82 -1.15
N LEU A 28 -3.85 -0.28 -1.86
CA LEU A 28 -3.16 -0.65 -3.10
C LEU A 28 -3.25 0.47 -4.15
N ASP A 29 -4.44 1.04 -4.35
CA ASP A 29 -4.68 2.15 -5.28
C ASP A 29 -3.78 3.36 -4.98
N ASP A 30 -3.64 3.73 -3.71
CA ASP A 30 -2.88 4.91 -3.34
C ASP A 30 -1.37 4.66 -3.51
N VAL A 31 -0.91 3.45 -3.21
CA VAL A 31 0.48 3.05 -3.44
C VAL A 31 0.78 2.98 -4.94
N ALA A 32 -0.11 2.41 -5.75
CA ALA A 32 0.02 2.35 -7.20
C ALA A 32 0.08 3.77 -7.78
N PHE A 33 -0.77 4.67 -7.30
CA PHE A 33 -0.76 6.08 -7.69
C PHE A 33 0.54 6.80 -7.26
N TYR A 34 1.01 6.55 -6.03
CA TYR A 34 2.23 7.14 -5.49
C TYR A 34 3.47 6.70 -6.28
N LEU A 35 3.56 5.40 -6.56
CA LEU A 35 4.65 4.80 -7.32
C LEU A 35 4.56 5.11 -8.81
N LYS A 36 3.35 5.40 -9.31
CA LYS A 36 3.02 5.49 -10.74
C LYS A 36 3.39 4.21 -11.48
N GLU A 37 3.20 3.08 -10.82
CA GLU A 37 3.50 1.74 -11.31
C GLU A 37 2.24 0.88 -11.22
N ASP A 38 2.15 -0.10 -12.09
CA ASP A 38 1.10 -1.11 -12.00
C ASP A 38 1.45 -2.10 -10.90
N LEU A 39 0.65 -2.10 -9.82
CA LEU A 39 0.78 -3.03 -8.69
C LEU A 39 -0.34 -4.08 -8.75
N SER A 40 -0.95 -4.32 -9.92
CA SER A 40 -2.06 -5.27 -10.04
C SER A 40 -1.63 -6.72 -9.78
N GLU A 41 -0.33 -7.02 -9.91
CA GLU A 41 0.27 -8.32 -9.58
C GLU A 41 0.73 -8.42 -8.11
N VAL A 42 0.66 -7.35 -7.33
CA VAL A 42 0.99 -7.38 -5.90
C VAL A 42 -0.10 -8.13 -5.14
N GLU A 43 0.31 -8.94 -4.16
CA GLU A 43 -0.64 -9.63 -3.28
C GLU A 43 -1.40 -8.59 -2.43
N PHE A 44 -2.73 -8.68 -2.44
CA PHE A 44 -3.60 -7.78 -1.71
C PHE A 44 -4.61 -8.55 -0.86
N ILE A 45 -4.96 -7.93 0.27
CA ILE A 45 -6.01 -8.39 1.18
C ILE A 45 -7.08 -7.32 1.28
N TYR A 46 -8.33 -7.72 1.51
CA TYR A 46 -9.40 -6.76 1.79
C TYR A 46 -9.41 -6.46 3.28
N LEU A 47 -9.07 -5.24 3.63
CA LEU A 47 -9.20 -4.76 5.00
C LEU A 47 -10.21 -3.61 5.03
N PRO A 48 -11.05 -3.55 6.06
CA PRO A 48 -11.82 -2.35 6.31
C PRO A 48 -10.81 -1.24 6.63
N ILE A 49 -10.93 -0.07 6.00
CA ILE A 49 -10.21 1.15 6.38
C ILE A 49 -11.25 2.26 6.53
N ILE A 50 -11.05 3.13 7.52
CA ILE A 50 -11.88 4.32 7.69
C ILE A 50 -11.40 5.36 6.68
N ILE A 51 -12.21 5.60 5.65
CA ILE A 51 -12.00 6.61 4.60
C ILE A 51 -13.15 7.59 4.73
N ASP A 52 -12.86 8.88 4.88
CA ASP A 52 -13.87 9.94 5.07
C ASP A 52 -14.89 9.68 6.21
N GLY A 53 -14.52 8.86 7.19
CA GLY A 53 -15.38 8.48 8.33
C GLY A 53 -16.26 7.26 8.10
N GLU A 54 -16.19 6.63 6.92
CA GLU A 54 -16.89 5.39 6.59
C GLU A 54 -15.91 4.21 6.54
N GLU A 55 -16.34 3.04 7.05
CA GLU A 55 -15.56 1.82 6.94
C GLU A 55 -15.77 1.19 5.56
N GLU A 56 -14.78 1.31 4.69
CA GLU A 56 -14.80 0.69 3.37
C GLU A 56 -13.83 -0.47 3.30
N PHE A 57 -14.29 -1.59 2.72
CA PHE A 57 -13.43 -2.72 2.40
C PHE A 57 -12.65 -2.41 1.13
N VAL A 58 -11.39 -1.99 1.32
CA VAL A 58 -10.49 -1.64 0.23
C VAL A 58 -9.39 -2.68 0.10
N LYS A 59 -8.80 -2.75 -1.11
CA LYS A 59 -7.63 -3.58 -1.34
C LYS A 59 -6.43 -2.95 -0.65
N CYS A 60 -5.80 -3.70 0.23
CA CYS A 60 -4.62 -3.30 0.97
C CYS A 60 -3.48 -4.28 0.73
N CYS A 61 -2.26 -3.80 0.81
CA CYS A 61 -1.05 -4.60 0.71
C CYS A 61 -0.08 -4.21 1.81
N SER A 62 0.73 -5.18 2.26
CA SER A 62 1.83 -4.90 3.17
C SER A 62 3.00 -4.27 2.39
N PHE A 63 3.91 -3.64 3.11
CA PHE A 63 5.14 -3.14 2.50
C PHE A 63 5.97 -4.27 1.85
N GLU A 64 5.99 -5.45 2.46
CA GLU A 64 6.70 -6.62 1.93
C GLU A 64 6.08 -7.11 0.62
N ASP A 65 4.74 -7.15 0.52
CA ASP A 65 4.04 -7.52 -0.71
C ASP A 65 4.32 -6.54 -1.84
N ILE A 66 4.32 -5.24 -1.56
CA ILE A 66 4.69 -4.20 -2.54
C ILE A 66 6.12 -4.43 -3.03
N LEU A 67 7.06 -4.73 -2.13
CA LEU A 67 8.44 -5.01 -2.50
C LEU A 67 8.57 -6.29 -3.32
N ARG A 68 7.79 -7.33 -3.01
CA ARG A 68 7.79 -8.61 -3.74
C ARG A 68 7.11 -8.53 -5.10
N GLY A 69 5.95 -7.89 -5.17
CA GLY A 69 5.16 -7.76 -6.40
C GLY A 69 5.66 -6.65 -7.32
N ARG A 70 6.54 -5.76 -6.83
CA ARG A 70 7.43 -5.01 -7.71
C ARG A 70 8.35 -6.00 -8.43
N LYS A 71 7.94 -6.42 -9.62
CA LYS A 71 8.89 -6.90 -10.62
C LYS A 71 9.88 -5.77 -10.85
N GLU A 72 11.07 -5.87 -10.24
CA GLU A 72 12.24 -5.23 -10.82
C GLU A 72 12.27 -5.72 -12.27
N LEU A 73 11.88 -4.84 -13.20
CA LEU A 73 12.25 -5.00 -14.60
C LEU A 73 13.78 -4.99 -14.60
N GLU A 74 14.36 -6.19 -14.51
CA GLU A 74 15.76 -6.47 -14.89
C GLU A 74 16.00 -6.01 -16.34
#